data_AF-A0A8T4WCR8-F1
#
_entry.id   AF-A0A8T4WCR8-F1
#
_cell.length_a   1.000
_cell.length_b   1.000
_cell.length_c   1.000
_cell.angle_alpha   90.00
_cell.angle_beta   90.00
_cell.angle_gamma   90.00
#
_symmetry.space_group_name_H-M   'P 1'
#
loop_
_entity.id
_entity.type
_entity.pdbx_description
1 polymer ?
#
loop_
_entity_poly.entity_id
_entity_poly.type
_entity_poly.pdbx_seq_one_letter_code
_entity_poly.pdbx_strand_id
1 'polypeptide(L)'
;MLKREHKLIIILLVIELAALPVFFGLLPNMQPFGMPLDIDYISEGQYQGNYLMSDNGGKVTIVNDHLEVLWQSDIPEVFVHEAELLPDGDVIVCDTAGERVYEIDIDDPSRIEWEWNPKKISDVNWTAVGNSWGWKESALDYVQSQEYREVDWTHINDAEWVNGSRKGRDYDSILISMRNFDMIVEVNYSQTKEIIWHYGEPLQKSKLNHQHNVDIRDNGNLIICDSENHRIVEIDYETKEVVWEYAPEFPEGELRWARDCDDIGNGTYMITDSNNGRVFFLDRDTKEILVEYGKDFLVQPYESDLVIIDGQERILVGDSPATAITIINPADGSFEHLGFSFIANYIRFTVGLIVVYYGFMFAIAYQEAEGEDITSKLKRLKVYKELINLAMIFTIFWFLGTFYRFLIEFGLFPVMDRIAWILVRAST
;
A
#
# COMPACT_ATOMS: atom_id res chain seq x y z
N MET A 1 -44.89 -28.53 3.71
CA MET A 1 -43.46 -28.66 4.07
C MET A 1 -42.63 -28.16 2.91
N LEU A 2 -41.70 -27.22 3.13
CA LEU A 2 -40.72 -26.81 2.12
C LEU A 2 -39.90 -28.03 1.66
N LYS A 3 -39.66 -28.15 0.33
CA LYS A 3 -38.72 -29.14 -0.22
C LYS A 3 -37.34 -28.95 0.41
N ARG A 4 -36.57 -30.04 0.57
CA ARG A 4 -35.24 -30.02 1.20
C ARG A 4 -34.32 -28.97 0.55
N GLU A 5 -34.43 -28.82 -0.76
CA GLU A 5 -33.79 -27.83 -1.62
C GLU A 5 -34.02 -26.39 -1.11
N HIS A 6 -35.28 -26.02 -0.89
CA HIS A 6 -35.63 -24.66 -0.45
C HIS A 6 -35.19 -24.39 0.99
N LYS A 7 -35.14 -25.43 1.84
CA LYS A 7 -34.63 -25.28 3.21
C LYS A 7 -33.14 -24.98 3.22
N LEU A 8 -32.35 -25.64 2.36
CA LEU A 8 -30.91 -25.36 2.26
C LEU A 8 -30.63 -23.94 1.76
N ILE A 9 -31.34 -23.48 0.73
CA ILE A 9 -31.20 -22.10 0.23
C ILE A 9 -31.48 -21.09 1.36
N ILE A 10 -32.58 -21.28 2.10
CA ILE A 10 -32.93 -20.39 3.21
C ILE A 10 -31.84 -20.42 4.30
N ILE A 11 -31.31 -21.60 4.64
CA ILE A 11 -30.24 -21.73 5.65
C ILE A 11 -28.98 -20.99 5.19
N LEU A 12 -28.53 -21.21 3.95
CA LEU A 12 -27.32 -20.58 3.42
C LEU A 12 -27.49 -19.06 3.30
N LEU A 13 -28.66 -18.59 2.87
CA LEU A 13 -28.95 -17.16 2.83
C LEU A 13 -28.94 -16.52 4.23
N VAL A 14 -29.49 -17.21 5.23
CA VAL A 14 -29.45 -16.74 6.62
C VAL A 14 -28.01 -16.70 7.14
N ILE A 15 -27.18 -17.70 6.82
CA ILE A 15 -25.76 -17.73 7.17
C ILE A 15 -25.03 -16.55 6.52
N GLU A 16 -25.24 -16.32 5.23
CA GLU A 16 -24.62 -15.21 4.48
C GLU A 16 -25.01 -13.85 5.07
N LEU A 17 -26.30 -13.63 5.31
CA LEU A 17 -26.81 -12.38 5.89
C LEU A 17 -26.30 -12.18 7.33
N ALA A 18 -26.06 -13.25 8.09
CA ALA A 18 -25.47 -13.19 9.41
C ALA A 18 -23.94 -12.96 9.37
N ALA A 19 -23.26 -13.36 8.30
CA ALA A 19 -21.82 -13.17 8.12
C ALA A 19 -21.46 -11.74 7.71
N LEU A 20 -22.35 -11.02 7.00
CA LEU A 20 -22.12 -9.64 6.56
C LEU A 20 -21.71 -8.69 7.71
N PRO A 21 -22.44 -8.61 8.84
CA PRO A 21 -22.01 -7.81 9.99
C PRO A 21 -20.68 -8.27 10.62
N VAL A 22 -20.33 -9.55 10.48
CA VAL A 22 -19.07 -10.08 10.99
C VAL A 22 -17.92 -9.58 10.14
N PHE A 23 -17.96 -9.78 8.82
CA PHE A 23 -16.86 -9.43 7.91
C PHE A 23 -16.69 -7.93 7.66
N PHE A 24 -17.77 -7.16 7.66
CA PHE A 24 -17.74 -5.72 7.36
C PHE A 24 -18.03 -4.83 8.58
N GLY A 25 -18.16 -5.43 9.76
CA GLY A 25 -18.44 -4.71 11.00
C GLY A 25 -17.51 -5.17 12.13
N LEU A 26 -17.58 -6.44 12.52
CA LEU A 26 -16.80 -6.92 13.68
C LEU A 26 -15.31 -7.10 13.36
N LEU A 27 -14.97 -7.88 12.33
CA LEU A 27 -13.59 -8.27 12.03
C LEU A 27 -12.66 -7.07 11.74
N PRO A 28 -13.06 -6.06 10.95
CA PRO A 28 -12.21 -4.89 10.73
C PRO A 28 -11.90 -4.13 12.03
N ASN A 29 -12.79 -4.20 13.02
CA ASN A 29 -12.61 -3.57 14.33
C ASN A 29 -11.84 -4.46 15.34
N MET A 30 -11.44 -5.68 14.97
CA MET A 30 -10.63 -6.55 15.83
C MET A 30 -9.12 -6.37 15.62
N GLN A 31 -8.72 -5.69 14.55
CA GLN A 31 -7.33 -5.34 14.29
C GLN A 31 -7.17 -3.81 14.29
N PRO A 32 -5.98 -3.31 14.64
CA PRO A 32 -5.79 -1.87 14.88
C PRO A 32 -5.81 -1.02 13.61
N PHE A 33 -5.54 -1.63 12.44
CA PHE A 33 -5.43 -0.97 11.14
C PHE A 33 -6.40 -1.51 10.09
N GLY A 34 -6.69 -0.67 9.09
CA GLY A 34 -7.46 -0.98 7.88
C GLY A 34 -6.59 -1.57 6.77
N MET A 35 -6.27 -0.75 5.76
CA MET A 35 -5.28 -1.07 4.72
C MET A 35 -3.95 -0.45 5.12
N PRO A 36 -2.95 -1.26 5.55
CA PRO A 36 -1.65 -0.73 5.91
C PRO A 36 -0.97 -0.16 4.66
N LEU A 37 -0.37 1.01 4.79
CA LEU A 37 0.32 1.71 3.71
C LEU A 37 1.82 1.77 3.94
N ASP A 38 2.21 1.85 5.21
CA ASP A 38 3.60 1.83 5.64
C ASP A 38 3.70 1.14 7.01
N ILE A 39 4.81 0.43 7.22
CA ILE A 39 5.07 -0.45 8.36
C ILE A 39 6.58 -0.54 8.65
N ASP A 40 7.01 0.09 9.75
CA ASP A 40 8.40 -0.01 10.22
C ASP A 40 8.58 -0.99 11.37
N TYR A 41 9.73 -1.67 11.41
CA TYR A 41 10.18 -2.38 12.61
C TYR A 41 11.01 -1.49 13.52
N ILE A 42 10.55 -1.30 14.75
CA ILE A 42 11.22 -0.47 15.74
C ILE A 42 12.40 -1.24 16.35
N SER A 43 13.61 -0.92 15.91
CA SER A 43 14.83 -1.63 16.31
C SER A 43 15.43 -1.13 17.64
N GLU A 44 15.08 0.08 18.08
CA GLU A 44 15.61 0.72 19.29
C GLU A 44 14.58 1.60 20.01
N GLY A 45 14.96 2.19 21.16
CA GLY A 45 14.08 3.06 21.93
C GLY A 45 13.04 2.33 22.78
N GLN A 46 12.02 3.08 23.23
CA GLN A 46 11.03 2.59 24.21
C GLN A 46 10.09 1.51 23.66
N TYR A 47 9.89 1.50 22.34
CA TYR A 47 9.03 0.55 21.63
C TYR A 47 9.82 -0.50 20.86
N GLN A 48 11.10 -0.72 21.19
CA GLN A 48 11.93 -1.75 20.57
C GLN A 48 11.21 -3.11 20.49
N GLY A 49 11.26 -3.74 19.31
CA GLY A 49 10.65 -5.04 19.05
C GLY A 49 9.19 -4.99 18.62
N ASN A 50 8.66 -3.80 18.36
CA ASN A 50 7.28 -3.57 17.92
C ASN A 50 7.27 -2.91 16.54
N TYR A 51 6.07 -2.67 16.00
CA TYR A 51 5.87 -2.16 14.65
C TYR A 51 5.17 -0.81 14.70
N LEU A 52 5.75 0.21 14.06
CA LEU A 52 5.06 1.46 13.74
C LEU A 52 4.30 1.25 12.44
N MET A 53 3.09 1.79 12.34
CA MET A 53 2.22 1.55 11.20
C MET A 53 1.37 2.76 10.88
N SER A 54 1.15 2.99 9.59
CA SER A 54 0.14 3.91 9.08
C SER A 54 -0.93 3.18 8.25
N ASP A 55 -2.14 3.75 8.21
CA ASP A 55 -3.22 3.19 7.41
C ASP A 55 -4.06 4.21 6.65
N ASN A 56 -4.80 3.69 5.67
CA ASN A 56 -5.71 4.46 4.84
C ASN A 56 -6.89 5.11 5.61
N GLY A 57 -7.13 4.67 6.84
CA GLY A 57 -8.15 5.19 7.74
C GLY A 57 -7.71 6.43 8.51
N GLY A 58 -6.45 6.84 8.34
CA GLY A 58 -5.87 7.95 9.08
C GLY A 58 -5.55 7.53 10.50
N LYS A 59 -4.87 6.40 10.68
CA LYS A 59 -4.32 6.02 11.98
C LYS A 59 -2.82 5.88 11.89
N VAL A 60 -2.13 6.35 12.93
CA VAL A 60 -0.74 6.03 13.20
C VAL A 60 -0.68 5.30 14.54
N THR A 61 -0.17 4.07 14.52
CA THR A 61 -0.19 3.17 15.68
C THR A 61 1.13 2.45 15.84
N ILE A 62 1.52 2.19 17.09
CA ILE A 62 2.55 1.20 17.41
C ILE A 62 1.88 -0.05 17.98
N VAL A 63 2.21 -1.21 17.42
CA VAL A 63 1.61 -2.50 17.80
C VAL A 63 2.67 -3.55 18.05
N ASN A 64 2.39 -4.50 18.95
CA ASN A 64 3.24 -5.69 19.09
C ASN A 64 2.90 -6.78 18.05
N ASP A 65 3.62 -7.90 18.10
CA ASP A 65 3.41 -9.10 17.27
C ASP A 65 2.06 -9.80 17.48
N HIS A 66 1.29 -9.39 18.49
CA HIS A 66 -0.09 -9.82 18.74
C HIS A 66 -1.14 -8.79 18.31
N LEU A 67 -0.72 -7.71 17.65
CA LEU A 67 -1.55 -6.58 17.23
C LEU A 67 -2.22 -5.84 18.40
N GLU A 68 -1.64 -5.91 19.59
CA GLU A 68 -2.05 -5.07 20.71
C GLU A 68 -1.49 -3.66 20.51
N VAL A 69 -2.36 -2.64 20.58
CA VAL A 69 -1.97 -1.24 20.46
C VAL A 69 -1.20 -0.80 21.70
N LEU A 70 0.05 -0.42 21.51
CA LEU A 70 0.92 0.13 22.55
C LEU A 70 0.92 1.65 22.58
N TRP A 71 0.73 2.27 21.40
CA TRP A 71 0.65 3.71 21.21
C TRP A 71 -0.24 4.01 19.99
N GLN A 72 -0.94 5.14 20.01
CA GLN A 72 -1.71 5.64 18.89
C GLN A 72 -1.75 7.17 18.94
N SER A 73 -1.66 7.81 17.78
CA SER A 73 -1.90 9.25 17.63
C SER A 73 -3.33 9.63 18.06
N ASP A 74 -3.45 10.78 18.72
CA ASP A 74 -4.73 11.43 19.08
C ASP A 74 -5.09 12.57 18.11
N ILE A 75 -4.30 12.75 17.05
CA ILE A 75 -4.53 13.75 16.01
C ILE A 75 -5.58 13.20 15.04
N PRO A 76 -6.54 14.00 14.54
CA PRO A 76 -7.52 13.50 13.59
C PRO A 76 -6.92 13.46 12.19
N GLU A 77 -6.25 12.38 11.82
CA GLU A 77 -5.78 12.17 10.45
C GLU A 77 -6.91 11.70 9.53
N VAL A 78 -6.77 11.98 8.24
CA VAL A 78 -7.81 11.67 7.25
C VAL A 78 -7.34 10.61 6.25
N PHE A 79 -6.02 10.48 6.07
CA PHE A 79 -5.35 9.49 5.23
C PHE A 79 -3.83 9.62 5.47
N VAL A 80 -3.19 8.62 6.08
CA VAL A 80 -1.75 8.65 6.34
C VAL A 80 -1.06 7.66 5.42
N HIS A 81 -0.08 8.11 4.63
CA HIS A 81 0.70 7.22 3.77
C HIS A 81 1.95 6.66 4.43
N GLU A 82 2.59 7.48 5.27
CA GLU A 82 3.93 7.26 5.79
C GLU A 82 3.97 7.69 7.26
N ALA A 83 4.61 6.91 8.11
CA ALA A 83 4.99 7.33 9.43
C ALA A 83 6.32 6.69 9.86
N GLU A 84 7.36 7.50 10.07
CA GLU A 84 8.71 7.05 10.41
C GLU A 84 9.10 7.53 11.83
N LEU A 85 9.95 6.76 12.52
CA LEU A 85 10.59 7.22 13.76
C LEU A 85 11.79 8.12 13.47
N LEU A 86 11.78 9.30 14.07
CA LEU A 86 12.92 10.22 14.07
C LEU A 86 14.01 9.78 15.06
N PRO A 87 15.26 10.26 14.91
CA PRO A 87 16.38 9.88 15.79
C PRO A 87 16.20 10.24 17.28
N ASP A 88 15.31 11.17 17.61
CA ASP A 88 14.95 11.51 18.99
C ASP A 88 13.79 10.67 19.55
N GLY A 89 13.15 9.87 18.70
CA GLY A 89 12.07 8.95 19.03
C GLY A 89 10.68 9.48 18.71
N ASP A 90 10.55 10.74 18.27
CA ASP A 90 9.29 11.30 17.78
C ASP A 90 8.90 10.69 16.44
N VAL A 91 7.65 10.88 16.03
CA VAL A 91 7.11 10.27 14.79
C VAL A 91 6.86 11.34 13.76
N ILE A 92 7.50 11.25 12.59
CA ILE A 92 7.15 12.07 11.43
C ILE A 92 5.99 11.41 10.69
N VAL A 93 5.00 12.18 10.26
CA VAL A 93 3.76 11.64 9.66
C VAL A 93 3.40 12.40 8.38
N CYS A 94 3.13 11.65 7.32
CA CYS A 94 2.55 12.16 6.07
C CYS A 94 1.02 12.06 6.07
N ASP A 95 0.34 13.09 6.58
CA ASP A 95 -1.12 13.22 6.50
C ASP A 95 -1.52 13.76 5.12
N THR A 96 -1.62 12.82 4.18
CA THR A 96 -1.87 13.03 2.75
C THR A 96 -3.10 13.88 2.51
N ALA A 97 -4.24 13.50 3.10
CA ALA A 97 -5.50 14.23 2.90
C ALA A 97 -5.55 15.53 3.72
N GLY A 98 -4.80 15.63 4.82
CA GLY A 98 -4.58 16.87 5.56
C GLY A 98 -3.62 17.85 4.88
N GLU A 99 -2.91 17.41 3.84
CA GLU A 99 -1.88 18.16 3.11
C GLU A 99 -0.79 18.72 4.02
N ARG A 100 -0.16 17.85 4.80
CA ARG A 100 0.92 18.26 5.70
C ARG A 100 1.82 17.09 6.04
N VAL A 101 3.06 17.46 6.36
CA VAL A 101 3.99 16.61 7.10
C VAL A 101 4.13 17.22 8.48
N TYR A 102 4.12 16.39 9.52
CA TYR A 102 4.24 16.88 10.89
C TYR A 102 4.92 15.86 11.79
N GLU A 103 5.55 16.36 12.84
CA GLU A 103 6.20 15.59 13.89
C GLU A 103 5.26 15.52 15.10
N ILE A 104 5.08 14.32 15.65
CA ILE A 104 4.31 14.04 16.86
C ILE A 104 5.27 13.67 17.98
N ASP A 105 5.08 14.28 19.16
CA ASP A 105 5.77 13.85 20.38
C ASP A 105 5.33 12.43 20.75
N ILE A 106 6.28 11.51 20.80
CA ILE A 106 6.00 10.12 21.16
C ILE A 106 5.46 9.97 22.59
N ASP A 107 5.86 10.86 23.51
CA ASP A 107 5.43 10.88 24.91
C ASP A 107 4.08 11.61 25.11
N ASP A 108 3.61 12.39 24.13
CA ASP A 108 2.31 13.09 24.12
C ASP A 108 1.66 12.98 22.72
N PRO A 109 0.87 11.92 22.45
CA PRO A 109 0.31 11.63 21.13
C PRO A 109 -0.69 12.68 20.60
N SER A 110 -0.98 13.72 21.38
CA SER A 110 -1.82 14.85 21.01
C SER A 110 -1.03 16.09 20.58
N ARG A 111 0.29 16.07 20.71
CA ARG A 111 1.16 17.24 20.56
C ARG A 111 1.96 17.17 19.27
N ILE A 112 1.70 18.15 18.40
CA ILE A 112 2.49 18.41 17.21
C ILE A 112 3.67 19.32 17.58
N GLU A 113 4.90 18.83 17.41
CA GLU A 113 6.14 19.58 17.66
C GLU A 113 6.53 20.44 16.46
N TRP A 114 6.36 19.88 15.26
CA TRP A 114 6.64 20.54 13.99
C TRP A 114 5.57 20.23 12.95
N GLU A 115 5.31 21.16 12.04
CA GLU A 115 4.39 20.95 10.91
C GLU A 115 4.85 21.78 9.71
N TRP A 116 4.87 21.17 8.53
CA TRP A 116 4.99 21.86 7.26
C TRP A 116 3.77 21.55 6.40
N ASN A 117 3.08 22.60 5.96
CA ASN A 117 1.83 22.46 5.23
C ASN A 117 1.89 23.22 3.88
N PRO A 118 1.92 22.53 2.73
CA PRO A 118 1.98 23.18 1.42
C PRO A 118 0.78 24.06 1.06
N LYS A 119 -0.36 23.96 1.78
CA LYS A 119 -1.49 24.91 1.65
C LYS A 119 -1.26 26.22 2.39
N LYS A 120 -0.38 26.25 3.39
CA LYS A 120 -0.08 27.46 4.15
C LYS A 120 0.91 28.33 3.38
N ILE A 121 0.44 29.51 2.98
CA ILE A 121 1.28 30.52 2.32
C ILE A 121 2.48 30.97 3.16
N SER A 122 2.42 30.78 4.50
CA SER A 122 3.53 31.04 5.42
C SER A 122 4.67 30.04 5.29
N ASP A 123 4.36 28.82 4.86
CA ASP A 123 5.30 27.72 4.78
C ASP A 123 5.86 27.65 3.36
N VAL A 124 5.00 27.84 2.35
CA VAL A 124 5.42 27.92 0.94
C VAL A 124 4.48 28.79 0.10
N ASN A 125 5.07 29.63 -0.75
CA ASN A 125 4.36 30.35 -1.80
C ASN A 125 4.69 29.75 -3.17
N TRP A 126 3.85 28.82 -3.62
CA TRP A 126 4.04 28.10 -4.89
C TRP A 126 4.14 29.02 -6.12
N THR A 127 3.47 30.17 -6.12
CA THR A 127 3.61 31.14 -7.20
C THR A 127 5.00 31.76 -7.20
N ALA A 128 5.53 32.13 -6.04
CA ALA A 128 6.89 32.67 -5.94
C ALA A 128 7.95 31.61 -6.28
N VAL A 129 7.77 30.39 -5.75
CA VAL A 129 8.61 29.22 -6.03
C VAL A 129 8.66 28.93 -7.53
N GLY A 130 7.50 28.72 -8.16
CA GLY A 130 7.43 28.38 -9.58
C GLY A 130 8.00 29.46 -10.50
N ASN A 131 7.77 30.74 -10.17
CA ASN A 131 8.41 31.85 -10.89
C ASN A 131 9.93 31.85 -10.72
N SER A 132 10.43 31.58 -9.50
CA SER A 132 11.86 31.53 -9.22
C SER A 132 12.56 30.35 -9.90
N TRP A 133 11.87 29.22 -10.04
CA TRP A 133 12.41 28.01 -10.68
C TRP A 133 12.16 27.96 -12.19
N GLY A 134 11.39 28.90 -12.73
CA GLY A 134 11.15 29.03 -14.17
C GLY A 134 10.11 28.04 -14.71
N TRP A 135 9.13 27.66 -13.89
CA TRP A 135 8.03 26.79 -14.28
C TRP A 135 7.22 27.39 -15.43
N LYS A 136 6.61 26.51 -16.24
CA LYS A 136 5.64 26.93 -17.26
C LYS A 136 4.38 27.49 -16.61
N GLU A 137 3.68 28.37 -17.34
CA GLU A 137 2.38 28.92 -16.90
C GLU A 137 1.38 27.80 -16.55
N SER A 138 1.36 26.72 -17.34
CA SER A 138 0.48 25.57 -17.06
C SER A 138 0.75 24.89 -15.72
N ALA A 139 2.00 24.87 -15.27
CA ALA A 139 2.36 24.32 -13.96
C ALA A 139 1.94 25.28 -12.83
N LEU A 140 2.10 26.59 -13.03
CA LEU A 140 1.59 27.61 -12.10
C LEU A 140 0.06 27.54 -11.98
N ASP A 141 -0.65 27.41 -13.11
CA ASP A 141 -2.11 27.25 -13.15
C ASP A 141 -2.54 25.97 -12.41
N TYR A 142 -1.82 24.86 -12.62
CA TYR A 142 -2.11 23.58 -11.99
C TYR A 142 -2.08 23.69 -10.46
N VAL A 143 -0.98 24.21 -9.89
CA VAL A 143 -0.86 24.40 -8.43
C VAL A 143 -1.78 25.50 -7.89
N GLN A 144 -2.33 26.37 -8.72
CA GLN A 144 -3.29 27.40 -8.27
C GLN A 144 -4.75 26.95 -8.36
N SER A 145 -5.04 25.95 -9.18
CA SER A 145 -6.41 25.52 -9.47
C SER A 145 -7.12 24.94 -8.23
N GLN A 146 -8.38 25.33 -8.04
CA GLN A 146 -9.18 24.90 -6.89
C GLN A 146 -9.66 23.44 -6.99
N GLU A 147 -9.72 22.88 -8.20
CA GLU A 147 -10.21 21.52 -8.46
C GLU A 147 -9.44 20.46 -7.67
N TYR A 148 -8.15 20.69 -7.43
CA TYR A 148 -7.29 19.81 -6.64
C TYR A 148 -7.08 20.29 -5.19
N ARG A 149 -7.36 21.56 -4.87
CA ARG A 149 -7.04 22.14 -3.55
C ARG A 149 -7.97 21.71 -2.42
N GLU A 150 -9.16 21.21 -2.73
CA GLU A 150 -10.15 20.94 -1.69
C GLU A 150 -9.80 19.70 -0.85
N VAL A 151 -9.30 18.61 -1.47
CA VAL A 151 -8.81 17.38 -0.80
C VAL A 151 -7.81 16.68 -1.73
N ASP A 152 -6.74 16.12 -1.17
CA ASP A 152 -5.71 15.36 -1.91
C ASP A 152 -5.00 16.17 -3.01
N TRP A 153 -4.58 17.39 -2.66
CA TRP A 153 -3.99 18.36 -3.57
C TRP A 153 -2.58 18.01 -3.96
N THR A 154 -1.72 17.80 -2.97
CA THR A 154 -0.32 17.43 -3.16
C THR A 154 -0.14 15.92 -3.19
N HIS A 155 -1.01 15.20 -2.46
CA HIS A 155 -0.88 13.78 -2.20
C HIS A 155 0.54 13.47 -1.71
N ILE A 156 0.91 14.08 -0.57
CA ILE A 156 2.17 13.76 0.09
C ILE A 156 2.11 12.30 0.53
N ASN A 157 3.09 11.54 0.09
CA ASN A 157 3.08 10.09 0.18
C ASN A 157 4.33 9.51 0.84
N ASP A 158 5.30 10.36 1.18
CA ASP A 158 6.58 9.93 1.75
C ASP A 158 7.32 11.16 2.32
N ALA A 159 8.01 10.97 3.45
CA ALA A 159 8.82 11.96 4.15
C ALA A 159 10.04 11.34 4.86
N GLU A 160 11.22 11.51 4.29
CA GLU A 160 12.48 10.92 4.78
C GLU A 160 13.31 11.94 5.59
N TRP A 161 13.80 11.55 6.77
CA TRP A 161 14.68 12.41 7.57
C TRP A 161 16.11 12.49 7.03
N VAL A 162 16.60 13.71 6.82
CA VAL A 162 17.94 13.96 6.30
C VAL A 162 18.86 14.51 7.37
N ASN A 163 19.83 13.69 7.79
CA ASN A 163 20.91 14.12 8.68
C ASN A 163 21.76 15.23 8.03
N GLY A 164 21.62 16.45 8.54
CA GLY A 164 22.34 17.62 8.06
C GLY A 164 23.85 17.45 8.14
N SER A 165 24.35 16.83 9.21
CA SER A 165 25.78 16.67 9.44
C SER A 165 26.44 15.76 8.40
N ARG A 166 25.72 14.74 7.89
CA ARG A 166 26.19 13.88 6.78
C ARG A 166 26.31 14.66 5.46
N LYS A 167 25.51 15.71 5.30
CA LYS A 167 25.54 16.64 4.15
C LYS A 167 26.41 17.89 4.41
N GLY A 168 27.13 17.96 5.54
CA GLY A 168 27.98 19.10 5.90
C GLY A 168 27.22 20.38 6.32
N ARG A 169 25.98 20.23 6.79
CA ARG A 169 25.08 21.29 7.26
C ARG A 169 24.94 21.24 8.80
N ASP A 170 24.53 22.36 9.39
CA ASP A 170 24.25 22.51 10.83
C ASP A 170 22.74 22.45 11.16
N TYR A 171 21.94 22.00 10.19
CA TYR A 171 20.51 21.79 10.30
C TYR A 171 20.14 20.49 9.60
N ASP A 172 19.23 19.75 10.20
CA ASP A 172 18.54 18.63 9.58
C ASP A 172 17.40 19.11 8.68
N SER A 173 16.98 18.25 7.76
CA SER A 173 15.93 18.51 6.78
C SER A 173 15.05 17.28 6.59
N ILE A 174 13.89 17.45 5.95
CA ILE A 174 13.02 16.35 5.51
C ILE A 174 12.91 16.39 3.99
N LEU A 175 13.12 15.26 3.32
CA LEU A 175 12.76 15.07 1.91
C LEU A 175 11.30 14.67 1.83
N ILE A 176 10.51 15.37 1.02
CA ILE A 176 9.06 15.19 0.95
C ILE A 176 8.68 14.93 -0.51
N SER A 177 8.03 13.81 -0.77
CA SER A 177 7.46 13.50 -2.08
C SER A 177 6.02 14.00 -2.16
N MET A 178 5.72 14.79 -3.20
CA MET A 178 4.36 15.26 -3.51
C MET A 178 3.92 14.63 -4.83
N ARG A 179 3.18 13.51 -4.73
CA ARG A 179 2.82 12.68 -5.88
C ARG A 179 2.11 13.47 -6.98
N ASN A 180 1.10 14.26 -6.61
CA ASN A 180 0.28 14.96 -7.60
C ASN A 180 1.04 16.14 -8.24
N PHE A 181 2.14 16.59 -7.64
CA PHE A 181 2.98 17.65 -8.19
C PHE A 181 4.13 17.12 -9.04
N ASP A 182 4.25 15.80 -9.21
CA ASP A 182 5.36 15.17 -9.95
C ASP A 182 6.73 15.69 -9.44
N MET A 183 6.85 15.86 -8.12
CA MET A 183 7.94 16.62 -7.52
C MET A 183 8.26 16.19 -6.08
N ILE A 184 9.56 16.21 -5.78
CA ILE A 184 10.15 16.04 -4.45
C ILE A 184 10.77 17.38 -4.03
N VAL A 185 10.65 17.73 -2.75
CA VAL A 185 11.30 18.90 -2.14
C VAL A 185 12.06 18.49 -0.89
N GLU A 186 13.18 19.16 -0.60
CA GLU A 186 13.82 19.06 0.71
C GLU A 186 13.53 20.34 1.49
N VAL A 187 13.01 20.18 2.71
CA VAL A 187 12.61 21.29 3.58
C VAL A 187 13.56 21.36 4.78
N ASN A 188 14.06 22.56 5.10
CA ASN A 188 14.82 22.79 6.31
C ASN A 188 13.94 22.56 7.53
N TYR A 189 14.19 21.45 8.22
CA TYR A 189 13.35 20.94 9.31
C TYR A 189 13.58 21.70 10.60
N SER A 190 14.84 21.76 11.01
CA SER A 190 15.25 22.16 12.36
C SER A 190 15.42 23.67 12.56
N GLN A 191 15.34 24.50 11.50
CA GLN A 191 15.58 25.94 11.62
C GLN A 191 14.54 26.84 10.93
N THR A 192 14.21 26.62 9.64
CA THR A 192 13.52 27.66 8.85
C THR A 192 12.24 27.26 8.13
N LYS A 193 11.96 25.96 7.91
CA LYS A 193 10.88 25.46 7.04
C LYS A 193 10.98 25.88 5.57
N GLU A 194 12.10 26.45 5.15
CA GLU A 194 12.32 26.83 3.75
C GLU A 194 12.63 25.60 2.89
N ILE A 195 12.15 25.60 1.64
CA ILE A 195 12.56 24.61 0.65
C ILE A 195 13.99 24.92 0.21
N ILE A 196 14.91 24.00 0.48
CA ILE A 196 16.35 24.13 0.20
C ILE A 196 16.78 23.37 -1.05
N TRP A 197 16.00 22.37 -1.47
CA TRP A 197 16.26 21.58 -2.67
C TRP A 197 14.95 21.08 -3.29
N HIS A 198 14.98 20.72 -4.58
CA HIS A 198 13.83 20.12 -5.27
C HIS A 198 14.25 19.30 -6.50
N TYR A 199 13.42 18.35 -6.89
CA TYR A 199 13.51 17.64 -8.16
C TYR A 199 12.12 17.31 -8.70
N GLY A 200 11.91 17.51 -10.00
CA GLY A 200 10.59 17.45 -10.62
C GLY A 200 10.01 18.84 -10.91
N GLU A 201 8.88 18.86 -11.60
CA GLU A 201 8.08 20.06 -11.90
C GLU A 201 6.64 19.58 -12.21
N PRO A 202 5.59 20.25 -11.70
CA PRO A 202 4.22 19.87 -12.01
C PRO A 202 3.95 19.76 -13.50
N LEU A 203 3.30 18.65 -13.90
CA LEU A 203 2.99 18.29 -15.29
C LEU A 203 4.21 17.96 -16.16
N GLN A 204 5.43 17.97 -15.64
CA GLN A 204 6.63 17.54 -16.36
C GLN A 204 6.84 16.02 -16.24
N LYS A 205 5.84 15.26 -16.69
CA LYS A 205 5.74 13.80 -16.49
C LYS A 205 6.91 12.97 -17.01
N SER A 206 7.73 13.50 -17.92
CA SER A 206 8.95 12.82 -18.38
C SER A 206 10.07 12.78 -17.33
N LYS A 207 10.01 13.68 -16.33
CA LYS A 207 11.00 13.79 -15.27
C LYS A 207 10.61 12.93 -14.07
N LEU A 208 9.41 13.12 -13.56
CA LEU A 208 8.73 12.26 -12.58
C LEU A 208 7.25 12.21 -12.95
N ASN A 209 6.58 11.11 -12.67
CA ASN A 209 5.14 10.94 -12.89
C ASN A 209 4.57 10.13 -11.72
N HIS A 210 3.94 10.85 -10.79
CA HIS A 210 3.37 10.29 -9.55
C HIS A 210 4.36 9.37 -8.81
N GLN A 211 5.55 9.89 -8.51
CA GLN A 211 6.62 9.17 -7.83
C GLN A 211 6.28 8.84 -6.37
N HIS A 212 6.97 7.83 -5.82
CA HIS A 212 6.92 7.38 -4.43
C HIS A 212 8.33 7.08 -3.93
N ASN A 213 8.45 6.89 -2.61
CA ASN A 213 9.64 6.47 -1.87
C ASN A 213 10.95 7.09 -2.37
N VAL A 214 11.27 8.28 -1.87
CA VAL A 214 12.56 8.92 -2.11
C VAL A 214 13.53 8.58 -0.98
N ASP A 215 14.32 7.53 -1.19
CA ASP A 215 15.35 7.12 -0.24
C ASP A 215 16.73 7.74 -0.57
N ILE A 216 17.52 8.02 0.48
CA ILE A 216 18.86 8.59 0.40
C ILE A 216 19.91 7.48 0.51
N ARG A 217 20.66 7.31 -0.58
CA ARG A 217 21.80 6.41 -0.61
C ARG A 217 22.97 6.90 0.24
N ASP A 218 23.84 5.97 0.65
CA ASP A 218 25.10 6.25 1.35
C ASP A 218 26.03 7.26 0.63
N ASN A 219 25.99 7.29 -0.70
CA ASN A 219 26.77 8.23 -1.51
C ASN A 219 26.14 9.62 -1.61
N GLY A 220 24.95 9.82 -1.03
CA GLY A 220 24.17 11.04 -1.02
C GLY A 220 23.22 11.23 -2.21
N ASN A 221 23.21 10.31 -3.17
CA ASN A 221 22.23 10.28 -4.27
C ASN A 221 20.86 9.83 -3.77
N LEU A 222 19.82 10.11 -4.55
CA LEU A 222 18.46 9.69 -4.22
C LEU A 222 18.01 8.58 -5.16
N ILE A 223 17.42 7.52 -4.61
CA ILE A 223 16.67 6.51 -5.38
C ILE A 223 15.18 6.89 -5.32
N ILE A 224 14.47 6.76 -6.44
CA ILE A 224 13.08 7.19 -6.55
C ILE A 224 12.30 6.17 -7.36
N CYS A 225 11.13 5.78 -6.84
CA CYS A 225 10.14 4.99 -7.55
C CYS A 225 9.28 5.89 -8.43
N ASP A 226 9.60 6.00 -9.71
CA ASP A 226 8.87 6.82 -10.69
C ASP A 226 7.68 6.02 -11.26
N SER A 227 6.66 5.83 -10.41
CA SER A 227 5.65 4.79 -10.50
C SER A 227 4.90 4.72 -11.83
N GLU A 228 4.44 5.86 -12.35
CA GLU A 228 3.65 5.93 -13.59
C GLU A 228 4.52 6.06 -14.84
N ASN A 229 5.85 6.08 -14.68
CA ASN A 229 6.81 5.91 -15.77
C ASN A 229 7.42 4.51 -15.79
N HIS A 230 6.94 3.59 -14.94
CA HIS A 230 7.35 2.18 -14.92
C HIS A 230 8.87 1.98 -14.74
N ARG A 231 9.50 2.83 -13.92
CA ARG A 231 10.94 2.81 -13.71
C ARG A 231 11.34 3.18 -12.28
N ILE A 232 12.55 2.79 -11.93
CA ILE A 232 13.30 3.29 -10.76
C ILE A 232 14.42 4.16 -11.30
N VAL A 233 14.64 5.32 -10.72
CA VAL A 233 15.74 6.23 -11.09
C VAL A 233 16.62 6.51 -9.89
N GLU A 234 17.93 6.63 -10.13
CA GLU A 234 18.86 7.21 -9.17
C GLU A 234 19.30 8.57 -9.70
N ILE A 235 19.19 9.60 -8.87
CA ILE A 235 19.58 10.96 -9.21
C ILE A 235 20.76 11.42 -8.37
N ASP A 236 21.71 12.07 -9.04
CA ASP A 236 22.76 12.80 -8.33
C ASP A 236 22.13 14.01 -7.64
N TYR A 237 22.30 14.10 -6.33
CA TYR A 237 21.67 15.13 -5.51
C TYR A 237 22.14 16.55 -5.89
N GLU A 238 23.42 16.72 -6.21
CA GLU A 238 24.01 18.04 -6.50
C GLU A 238 23.73 18.48 -7.94
N THR A 239 23.95 17.59 -8.91
CA THR A 239 23.78 17.92 -10.33
C THR A 239 22.35 17.76 -10.82
N LYS A 240 21.50 17.05 -10.07
CA LYS A 240 20.12 16.69 -10.45
C LYS A 240 20.04 15.89 -11.75
N GLU A 241 21.10 15.16 -12.08
CA GLU A 241 21.14 14.30 -13.28
C GLU A 241 20.76 12.87 -12.89
N VAL A 242 20.05 12.18 -13.79
CA VAL A 242 19.79 10.74 -13.64
C VAL A 242 21.09 9.99 -13.91
N VAL A 243 21.65 9.35 -12.88
CA VAL A 243 22.93 8.61 -12.96
C VAL A 243 22.73 7.11 -13.12
N TRP A 244 21.54 6.61 -12.83
CA TRP A 244 21.14 5.23 -13.06
C TRP A 244 19.62 5.13 -13.27
N GLU A 245 19.19 4.14 -14.04
CA GLU A 245 17.77 3.89 -14.32
C GLU A 245 17.53 2.39 -14.50
N TYR A 246 16.45 1.87 -13.92
CA TYR A 246 15.90 0.54 -14.18
C TYR A 246 14.48 0.66 -14.71
N ALA A 247 14.31 0.35 -15.99
CA ALA A 247 13.05 0.46 -16.71
C ALA A 247 12.86 -0.80 -17.59
N PRO A 248 12.57 -1.97 -16.99
CA PRO A 248 12.32 -3.18 -17.76
C PRO A 248 11.08 -2.99 -18.65
N GLU A 249 11.13 -3.48 -19.89
CA GLU A 249 10.03 -3.31 -20.84
C GLU A 249 9.10 -4.51 -20.86
N PHE A 250 7.84 -4.30 -21.25
CA PHE A 250 6.88 -5.40 -21.46
C PHE A 250 7.31 -6.29 -22.65
N PRO A 251 7.15 -7.63 -22.57
CA PRO A 251 6.60 -8.42 -21.46
C PRO A 251 7.67 -8.89 -20.45
N GLU A 252 8.89 -8.38 -20.55
CA GLU A 252 10.09 -8.86 -19.83
C GLU A 252 10.24 -8.21 -18.45
N GLY A 253 9.16 -8.26 -17.65
CA GLY A 253 9.22 -7.85 -16.24
C GLY A 253 9.00 -6.36 -15.98
N GLU A 254 8.34 -5.65 -16.92
CA GLU A 254 7.79 -4.29 -16.74
C GLU A 254 7.30 -4.03 -15.32
N LEU A 255 7.80 -2.96 -14.72
CA LEU A 255 7.33 -2.49 -13.42
C LEU A 255 5.92 -1.95 -13.55
N ARG A 256 5.02 -2.38 -12.67
CA ARG A 256 3.65 -1.90 -12.63
C ARG A 256 3.40 -1.32 -11.28
N TRP A 257 3.51 0.01 -11.22
CA TRP A 257 3.25 0.77 -10.01
C TRP A 257 4.27 0.38 -8.94
N ALA A 258 5.55 0.67 -9.23
CA ALA A 258 6.61 0.58 -8.22
C ALA A 258 6.31 1.62 -7.15
N ARG A 259 6.16 1.18 -5.91
CA ARG A 259 5.69 2.01 -4.80
C ARG A 259 6.78 2.33 -3.80
N ASP A 260 7.75 1.45 -3.71
CA ASP A 260 8.77 1.53 -2.70
C ASP A 260 10.07 0.87 -3.21
N CYS A 261 11.20 1.47 -2.84
CA CYS A 261 12.51 1.14 -3.37
C CYS A 261 13.66 1.68 -2.51
N ASP A 262 14.40 0.75 -1.89
CA ASP A 262 15.43 1.09 -0.90
C ASP A 262 16.80 0.57 -1.27
N ASP A 263 17.84 1.31 -0.90
CA ASP A 263 19.21 0.80 -0.91
C ASP A 263 19.50 -0.04 0.35
N ILE A 264 19.24 -1.34 0.26
CA ILE A 264 19.54 -2.31 1.33
C ILE A 264 21.04 -2.67 1.46
N GLY A 265 21.91 -1.94 0.74
CA GLY A 265 23.36 -2.07 0.83
C GLY A 265 23.96 -3.14 -0.08
N ASN A 266 25.30 -3.20 -0.10
CA ASN A 266 26.09 -4.10 -0.95
C ASN A 266 25.77 -4.04 -2.46
N GLY A 267 25.26 -2.90 -2.95
CA GLY A 267 24.87 -2.74 -4.35
C GLY A 267 23.57 -3.46 -4.71
N THR A 268 22.73 -3.77 -3.72
CA THR A 268 21.42 -4.39 -3.90
C THR A 268 20.32 -3.39 -3.55
N TYR A 269 19.33 -3.28 -4.41
CA TYR A 269 18.09 -2.56 -4.12
C TYR A 269 16.96 -3.53 -3.83
N MET A 270 16.09 -3.20 -2.90
CA MET A 270 14.82 -3.90 -2.72
C MET A 270 13.72 -3.08 -3.37
N ILE A 271 12.81 -3.71 -4.13
CA ILE A 271 11.78 -3.01 -4.89
C ILE A 271 10.41 -3.65 -4.62
N THR A 272 9.44 -2.82 -4.25
CA THR A 272 8.02 -3.16 -4.14
C THR A 272 7.27 -2.82 -5.43
N ASP A 273 6.86 -3.84 -6.17
CA ASP A 273 6.18 -3.73 -7.47
C ASP A 273 4.72 -4.18 -7.34
N SER A 274 3.91 -3.25 -6.87
CA SER A 274 2.60 -3.49 -6.27
C SER A 274 1.61 -4.18 -7.18
N ASN A 275 1.43 -3.69 -8.41
CA ASN A 275 0.47 -4.32 -9.32
C ASN A 275 0.97 -5.64 -9.88
N ASN A 276 2.27 -5.94 -9.79
CA ASN A 276 2.76 -7.29 -10.09
C ASN A 276 2.70 -8.23 -8.87
N GLY A 277 2.29 -7.73 -7.70
CA GLY A 277 2.15 -8.53 -6.47
C GLY A 277 3.47 -9.14 -6.03
N ARG A 278 4.58 -8.38 -6.13
CA ARG A 278 5.91 -8.90 -5.84
C ARG A 278 6.79 -7.88 -5.13
N VAL A 279 7.71 -8.40 -4.33
CA VAL A 279 8.88 -7.69 -3.81
C VAL A 279 10.11 -8.44 -4.32
N PHE A 280 11.16 -7.74 -4.73
CA PHE A 280 12.35 -8.40 -5.24
C PHE A 280 13.65 -7.64 -4.93
N PHE A 281 14.75 -8.39 -4.87
CA PHE A 281 16.09 -7.83 -4.78
C PHE A 281 16.68 -7.67 -6.18
N LEU A 282 17.26 -6.51 -6.44
CA LEU A 282 17.84 -6.11 -7.70
C LEU A 282 19.31 -5.79 -7.51
N ASP A 283 20.18 -6.45 -8.27
CA ASP A 283 21.58 -6.05 -8.34
C ASP A 283 21.69 -4.75 -9.16
N ARG A 284 22.21 -3.69 -8.53
CA ARG A 284 22.25 -2.36 -9.13
C ARG A 284 23.10 -2.31 -10.40
N ASP A 285 24.23 -3.00 -10.42
CA ASP A 285 25.22 -2.87 -11.50
C ASP A 285 24.82 -3.69 -12.74
N THR A 286 24.35 -4.92 -12.52
CA THR A 286 23.92 -5.84 -13.58
C THR A 286 22.47 -5.63 -13.99
N LYS A 287 21.64 -5.02 -13.12
CA LYS A 287 20.18 -4.89 -13.25
C LYS A 287 19.45 -6.23 -13.31
N GLU A 288 20.06 -7.28 -12.75
CA GLU A 288 19.44 -8.59 -12.66
C GLU A 288 18.62 -8.70 -11.36
N ILE A 289 17.42 -9.27 -11.48
CA ILE A 289 16.63 -9.66 -10.31
C ILE A 289 17.32 -10.87 -9.68
N LEU A 290 17.80 -10.70 -8.45
CA LEU A 290 18.51 -11.73 -7.68
C LEU A 290 17.56 -12.76 -7.09
N VAL A 291 16.46 -12.28 -6.51
CA VAL A 291 15.40 -13.10 -5.90
C VAL A 291 14.10 -12.31 -5.89
N GLU A 292 12.97 -13.01 -6.00
CA GLU A 292 11.62 -12.44 -6.06
C GLU A 292 10.70 -13.22 -5.12
N TYR A 293 9.85 -12.49 -4.39
CA TYR A 293 8.87 -13.03 -3.46
C TYR A 293 7.46 -12.55 -3.81
N GLY A 294 6.45 -13.23 -3.29
CA GLY A 294 5.09 -12.69 -3.23
C GLY A 294 4.14 -13.00 -4.38
N LYS A 295 4.61 -13.34 -5.59
CA LYS A 295 3.74 -13.52 -6.78
C LYS A 295 2.48 -14.39 -6.59
N ASP A 296 2.55 -15.35 -5.65
CA ASP A 296 1.49 -16.31 -5.35
C ASP A 296 0.64 -15.95 -4.12
N PHE A 297 1.06 -15.00 -3.28
CA PHE A 297 0.42 -14.72 -1.98
C PHE A 297 0.26 -13.24 -1.64
N LEU A 298 1.10 -12.35 -2.16
CA LEU A 298 0.90 -10.90 -2.05
C LEU A 298 -0.16 -10.46 -3.05
N VAL A 299 -1.02 -9.55 -2.60
CA VAL A 299 -2.14 -9.03 -3.40
C VAL A 299 -1.76 -7.73 -4.08
N GLN A 300 -1.33 -6.74 -3.31
CA GLN A 300 -0.80 -5.47 -3.80
C GLN A 300 0.08 -4.87 -2.69
N PRO A 301 1.32 -5.36 -2.53
CA PRO A 301 2.24 -4.84 -1.51
C PRO A 301 2.48 -3.37 -1.77
N TYR A 302 2.43 -2.52 -0.76
CA TYR A 302 2.50 -1.07 -0.90
C TYR A 302 3.88 -0.54 -0.53
N GLU A 303 4.40 -1.02 0.59
CA GLU A 303 5.73 -0.80 1.13
C GLU A 303 6.33 -2.17 1.46
N SER A 304 7.65 -2.26 1.48
CA SER A 304 8.37 -3.37 2.09
C SER A 304 9.71 -2.96 2.66
N ASP A 305 10.06 -3.52 3.80
CA ASP A 305 11.27 -3.14 4.51
C ASP A 305 12.16 -4.35 4.87
N LEU A 306 13.49 -4.25 4.71
CA LEU A 306 14.42 -5.33 5.07
C LEU A 306 14.95 -5.12 6.49
N VAL A 307 14.39 -5.87 7.43
CA VAL A 307 14.62 -5.68 8.86
C VAL A 307 15.27 -6.90 9.52
N ILE A 308 15.88 -6.69 10.68
CA ILE A 308 16.45 -7.77 11.51
C ILE A 308 15.56 -8.00 12.72
N ILE A 309 14.86 -9.13 12.73
CA ILE A 309 14.01 -9.57 13.86
C ILE A 309 14.62 -10.83 14.46
N ASP A 310 14.88 -10.81 15.77
CA ASP A 310 15.53 -11.91 16.50
C ASP A 310 16.85 -12.40 15.88
N GLY A 311 17.62 -11.48 15.30
CA GLY A 311 18.90 -11.78 14.65
C GLY A 311 18.78 -12.48 13.30
N GLN A 312 17.61 -12.46 12.67
CA GLN A 312 17.37 -12.98 11.33
C GLN A 312 16.80 -11.89 10.43
N GLU A 313 17.21 -11.90 9.17
CA GLU A 313 16.61 -11.05 8.14
C GLU A 313 15.15 -11.44 7.92
N ARG A 314 14.31 -10.41 7.77
CA ARG A 314 12.89 -10.50 7.44
C ARG A 314 12.56 -9.37 6.48
N ILE A 315 11.72 -9.67 5.50
CA ILE A 315 11.10 -8.64 4.67
C ILE A 315 9.72 -8.39 5.30
N LEU A 316 9.53 -7.20 5.82
CA LEU A 316 8.24 -6.68 6.29
C LEU A 316 7.50 -6.13 5.08
N VAL A 317 6.19 -6.32 4.98
CA VAL A 317 5.43 -5.87 3.80
C VAL A 317 4.04 -5.42 4.22
N GLY A 318 3.69 -4.17 3.92
CA GLY A 318 2.31 -3.68 3.95
C GLY A 318 1.50 -4.14 2.75
N ASP A 319 0.71 -5.23 2.88
CA ASP A 319 -0.19 -5.68 1.82
C ASP A 319 -1.59 -5.09 1.98
N SER A 320 -1.77 -3.88 1.44
CA SER A 320 -2.94 -3.03 1.59
C SER A 320 -4.28 -3.76 1.37
N PRO A 321 -4.56 -4.39 0.19
CA PRO A 321 -5.82 -5.10 -0.02
C PRO A 321 -5.94 -6.42 0.73
N ALA A 322 -4.81 -7.02 1.14
CA ALA A 322 -4.83 -8.15 2.05
C ALA A 322 -5.15 -7.75 3.48
N THR A 323 -5.07 -6.45 3.83
CA THR A 323 -5.35 -5.90 5.16
C THR A 323 -4.58 -6.65 6.25
N ALA A 324 -3.32 -6.94 5.95
CA ALA A 324 -2.42 -7.74 6.77
C ALA A 324 -0.98 -7.31 6.52
N ILE A 325 -0.15 -7.51 7.54
CA ILE A 325 1.30 -7.40 7.44
C ILE A 325 1.82 -8.75 7.00
N THR A 326 2.67 -8.79 5.98
CA THR A 326 3.31 -10.04 5.55
C THR A 326 4.78 -10.02 5.95
N ILE A 327 5.19 -11.00 6.76
CA ILE A 327 6.58 -11.16 7.18
C ILE A 327 7.15 -12.33 6.38
N ILE A 328 8.12 -12.05 5.52
CA ILE A 328 8.76 -13.04 4.65
C ILE A 328 10.15 -13.36 5.18
N ASN A 329 10.49 -14.64 5.24
CA ASN A 329 11.85 -15.12 5.46
C ASN A 329 12.61 -15.17 4.12
N PRO A 330 13.58 -14.28 3.86
CA PRO A 330 14.29 -14.25 2.59
C PRO A 330 15.15 -15.50 2.35
N ALA A 331 15.50 -16.27 3.39
CA ALA A 331 16.35 -17.44 3.23
C ALA A 331 15.65 -18.62 2.51
N ASP A 332 14.33 -18.74 2.66
CA ASP A 332 13.56 -19.86 2.09
C ASP A 332 12.21 -19.46 1.45
N GLY A 333 11.84 -18.18 1.50
CA GLY A 333 10.59 -17.65 0.97
C GLY A 333 9.35 -18.04 1.77
N SER A 334 9.50 -18.65 2.95
CA SER A 334 8.37 -18.86 3.86
C SER A 334 7.85 -17.52 4.37
N PHE A 335 6.55 -17.45 4.68
CA PHE A 335 5.92 -16.24 5.13
C PHE A 335 4.85 -16.51 6.18
N GLU A 336 4.57 -15.49 6.98
CA GLU A 336 3.43 -15.43 7.88
C GLU A 336 2.71 -14.10 7.76
N HIS A 337 1.46 -14.07 8.22
CA HIS A 337 0.66 -12.84 8.23
C HIS A 337 0.36 -12.43 9.65
N LEU A 338 0.54 -11.14 9.95
CA LEU A 338 -0.07 -10.52 11.12
C LEU A 338 -1.38 -9.83 10.67
N GLY A 339 -2.48 -10.17 11.32
CA GLY A 339 -3.81 -9.64 11.01
C GLY A 339 -4.69 -10.59 10.19
N PHE A 340 -5.84 -10.08 9.76
CA PHE A 340 -6.86 -10.88 9.09
C PHE A 340 -7.33 -10.23 7.80
N SER A 341 -7.14 -10.94 6.68
CA SER A 341 -7.65 -10.52 5.37
C SER A 341 -9.17 -10.65 5.27
N PHE A 342 -9.92 -9.66 5.73
CA PHE A 342 -11.39 -9.77 5.80
C PHE A 342 -12.03 -9.85 4.41
N ILE A 343 -11.53 -9.12 3.40
CA ILE A 343 -12.07 -9.15 2.03
C ILE A 343 -11.84 -10.53 1.41
N ALA A 344 -10.60 -11.02 1.42
CA ALA A 344 -10.28 -12.31 0.84
C ALA A 344 -11.03 -13.44 1.56
N ASN A 345 -11.12 -13.38 2.90
CA ASN A 345 -11.83 -14.38 3.67
C ASN A 345 -13.35 -14.32 3.49
N TYR A 346 -13.94 -13.14 3.31
CA TYR A 346 -15.36 -13.02 2.95
C TYR A 346 -15.64 -13.65 1.59
N ILE A 347 -14.83 -13.33 0.57
CA ILE A 347 -14.95 -13.93 -0.77
C ILE A 347 -14.83 -15.45 -0.69
N ARG A 348 -13.80 -15.97 -0.01
CA ARG A 348 -13.59 -17.42 0.19
C ARG A 348 -14.79 -18.06 0.91
N PHE A 349 -15.33 -17.41 1.94
CA PHE A 349 -16.49 -17.88 2.69
C PHE A 349 -17.74 -17.98 1.82
N THR A 350 -18.11 -16.89 1.14
CA THR A 350 -19.29 -16.86 0.25
C THR A 350 -19.17 -17.88 -0.87
N VAL A 351 -17.97 -18.02 -1.48
CA VAL A 351 -17.71 -19.05 -2.49
C VAL A 351 -17.85 -20.45 -1.92
N GLY A 352 -17.34 -20.69 -0.72
CA GLY A 352 -17.50 -21.96 -0.01
C GLY A 352 -18.97 -22.35 0.16
N LEU A 353 -19.83 -21.40 0.55
CA LEU A 353 -21.28 -21.65 0.68
C LEU A 353 -21.93 -22.00 -0.66
N ILE A 354 -21.54 -21.32 -1.75
CA ILE A 354 -22.05 -21.62 -3.09
C ILE A 354 -21.60 -23.03 -3.50
N VAL A 355 -20.34 -23.39 -3.32
CA VAL A 355 -19.83 -24.74 -3.65
C VAL A 355 -20.57 -25.82 -2.83
N VAL A 356 -20.82 -25.59 -1.54
CA VAL A 356 -21.59 -26.50 -0.68
C VAL A 356 -23.02 -26.68 -1.22
N TYR A 357 -23.68 -25.59 -1.62
CA TYR A 357 -25.04 -25.67 -2.18
C TYR A 357 -25.09 -26.55 -3.42
N TYR A 358 -24.25 -26.25 -4.43
CA TYR A 358 -24.29 -26.98 -5.69
C TYR A 358 -23.75 -28.41 -5.57
N GLY A 359 -22.75 -28.64 -4.70
CA GLY A 359 -22.30 -29.97 -4.35
C GLY A 359 -23.40 -30.82 -3.71
N PHE A 360 -24.19 -30.22 -2.81
CA PHE A 360 -25.33 -30.90 -2.18
C PHE A 360 -26.45 -31.19 -3.20
N MET A 361 -26.78 -30.23 -4.07
CA MET A 361 -27.79 -30.43 -5.12
C MET A 361 -27.38 -31.54 -6.09
N PHE A 362 -26.10 -31.57 -6.48
CA PHE A 362 -25.53 -32.66 -7.26
C PHE A 362 -25.63 -33.99 -6.54
N ALA A 363 -25.26 -34.05 -5.25
CA ALA A 363 -25.33 -35.28 -4.45
C ALA A 363 -26.76 -35.84 -4.34
N ILE A 364 -27.76 -34.97 -4.10
CA ILE A 364 -29.17 -35.39 -4.10
C ILE A 364 -29.57 -35.93 -5.47
N ALA A 365 -29.29 -35.18 -6.54
CA ALA A 365 -29.65 -35.60 -7.89
C ALA A 365 -29.01 -36.95 -8.23
N TYR A 366 -27.76 -37.16 -7.84
CA TYR A 366 -27.00 -38.38 -8.08
C TYR A 366 -27.55 -39.57 -7.27
N GLN A 367 -27.93 -39.35 -6.01
CA GLN A 367 -28.54 -40.39 -5.17
C GLN A 367 -29.92 -40.81 -5.68
N GLU A 368 -30.74 -39.86 -6.14
CA GLU A 368 -32.07 -40.11 -6.71
C GLU A 368 -32.02 -40.71 -8.13
N ALA A 369 -30.86 -40.64 -8.80
CA ALA A 369 -30.70 -41.14 -10.16
C ALA A 369 -30.63 -42.67 -10.23
N GLU A 370 -31.52 -43.24 -11.04
CA GLU A 370 -31.50 -44.66 -11.40
C GLU A 370 -30.38 -44.97 -12.42
N GLY A 371 -29.63 -46.04 -12.18
CA GLY A 371 -28.53 -46.52 -13.03
C GLY A 371 -27.61 -47.45 -12.25
N GLU A 372 -27.03 -48.44 -12.93
CA GLU A 372 -26.16 -49.47 -12.32
C GLU A 372 -24.71 -48.97 -12.13
N ASP A 373 -24.26 -48.07 -13.02
CA ASP A 373 -22.91 -47.52 -13.01
C ASP A 373 -22.88 -45.98 -12.96
N ILE A 374 -21.71 -45.42 -12.59
CA ILE A 374 -21.49 -43.98 -12.42
C ILE A 374 -21.82 -43.22 -13.72
N THR A 375 -21.39 -43.74 -14.87
CA THR A 375 -21.56 -43.08 -16.18
C THR A 375 -23.03 -42.96 -16.55
N SER A 376 -23.81 -44.02 -16.29
CA SER A 376 -25.24 -44.06 -16.54
C SER A 376 -26.00 -43.03 -15.69
N LYS A 377 -25.60 -42.85 -14.43
CA LYS A 377 -26.17 -41.84 -13.51
C LYS A 377 -25.81 -40.42 -13.93
N LEU A 378 -24.56 -40.17 -14.29
CA LEU A 378 -24.09 -38.85 -14.72
C LEU A 378 -24.79 -38.35 -15.99
N LYS A 379 -25.22 -39.25 -16.89
CA LYS A 379 -25.99 -38.91 -18.10
C LYS A 379 -27.45 -38.55 -17.82
N ARG A 380 -27.96 -38.76 -16.61
CA ARG A 380 -29.33 -38.38 -16.27
C ARG A 380 -29.46 -36.86 -16.26
N LEU A 381 -30.48 -36.35 -16.93
CA LEU A 381 -30.68 -34.91 -17.12
C LEU A 381 -30.56 -34.09 -15.82
N LYS A 382 -31.14 -34.57 -14.72
CA LYS A 382 -31.10 -33.89 -13.42
C LYS A 382 -29.67 -33.84 -12.85
N VAL A 383 -28.95 -34.96 -12.89
CA VAL A 383 -27.55 -35.05 -12.43
C VAL A 383 -26.63 -34.22 -13.31
N TYR A 384 -26.79 -34.36 -14.63
CA TYR A 384 -25.99 -33.65 -15.62
C TYR A 384 -26.16 -32.13 -15.51
N LYS A 385 -27.39 -31.66 -15.25
CA LYS A 385 -27.67 -30.24 -15.02
C LYS A 385 -26.96 -29.72 -13.77
N GLU A 386 -27.00 -30.44 -12.64
CA GLU A 386 -26.31 -30.00 -11.42
C GLU A 386 -24.78 -30.06 -11.57
N LEU A 387 -24.26 -31.03 -12.34
CA LEU A 387 -22.85 -31.08 -12.68
C LEU A 387 -22.42 -29.88 -13.53
N ILE A 388 -23.22 -29.50 -14.52
CA ILE A 388 -23.00 -28.28 -15.32
C ILE A 388 -23.03 -27.05 -14.42
N ASN A 389 -24.00 -26.94 -13.52
CA ASN A 389 -24.07 -25.81 -12.59
C ASN A 389 -22.82 -25.70 -11.73
N LEU A 390 -22.35 -26.83 -11.16
CA LEU A 390 -21.13 -26.88 -10.35
C LEU A 390 -19.90 -26.46 -11.17
N ALA A 391 -19.78 -26.96 -12.40
CA ALA A 391 -18.70 -26.59 -13.31
C ALA A 391 -18.76 -25.11 -13.69
N MET A 392 -19.95 -24.59 -14.02
CA MET A 392 -20.14 -23.17 -14.33
C MET A 392 -19.75 -22.26 -13.17
N ILE A 393 -20.06 -22.66 -11.94
CA ILE A 393 -19.72 -21.88 -10.74
C ILE A 393 -18.23 -21.91 -10.48
N PHE A 394 -17.60 -23.07 -10.67
CA PHE A 394 -16.15 -23.15 -10.61
C PHE A 394 -15.51 -22.21 -11.65
N THR A 395 -16.04 -22.19 -12.88
CA THR A 395 -15.58 -21.26 -13.93
C THR A 395 -15.85 -19.79 -13.57
N ILE A 396 -17.03 -19.46 -13.04
CA ILE A 396 -17.37 -18.10 -12.60
C ILE A 396 -16.44 -17.69 -11.45
N PHE A 397 -16.17 -18.58 -10.49
CA PHE A 397 -15.24 -18.31 -9.40
C PHE A 397 -13.82 -18.08 -9.91
N TRP A 398 -13.33 -18.97 -10.78
CA TRP A 398 -12.02 -18.80 -11.41
C TRP A 398 -11.94 -17.45 -12.16
N PHE A 399 -13.01 -17.12 -12.90
CA PHE A 399 -13.13 -15.84 -13.57
C PHE A 399 -13.17 -14.67 -12.58
N LEU A 400 -13.94 -14.75 -11.50
CA LEU A 400 -14.04 -13.68 -10.49
C LEU A 400 -12.72 -13.48 -9.74
N GLY A 401 -12.00 -14.54 -9.42
CA GLY A 401 -10.66 -14.43 -8.82
C GLY A 401 -9.66 -13.79 -9.80
N THR A 402 -9.68 -14.22 -11.06
CA THR A 402 -8.85 -13.61 -12.12
C THR A 402 -9.26 -12.16 -12.38
N PHE A 403 -10.56 -11.86 -12.32
CA PHE A 403 -11.11 -10.52 -12.53
C PHE A 403 -10.81 -9.60 -11.34
N TYR A 404 -10.85 -10.11 -10.11
CA TYR A 404 -10.43 -9.38 -8.92
C TYR A 404 -8.95 -9.01 -8.99
N ARG A 405 -8.09 -9.97 -9.36
CA ARG A 405 -6.67 -9.71 -9.64
C ARG A 405 -6.49 -8.68 -10.77
N PHE A 406 -7.24 -8.81 -11.85
CA PHE A 406 -7.27 -7.81 -12.93
C PHE A 406 -7.71 -6.42 -12.44
N LEU A 407 -8.72 -6.33 -11.57
CA LEU A 407 -9.15 -5.06 -11.01
C LEU A 407 -8.04 -4.44 -10.16
N ILE A 408 -7.37 -5.22 -9.31
CA ILE A 408 -6.21 -4.75 -8.53
C ILE A 408 -5.12 -4.24 -9.48
N GLU A 409 -4.74 -5.05 -10.46
CA GLU A 409 -3.69 -4.74 -11.44
C GLU A 409 -3.96 -3.47 -12.28
N PHE A 410 -5.23 -3.16 -12.56
CA PHE A 410 -5.61 -2.11 -13.55
C PHE A 410 -6.55 -1.02 -13.01
N GLY A 411 -6.66 -0.83 -11.69
CA GLY A 411 -7.28 0.38 -11.14
C GLY A 411 -8.33 0.21 -10.06
N LEU A 412 -8.24 -0.82 -9.21
CA LEU A 412 -9.05 -0.88 -7.99
C LEU A 412 -8.65 0.25 -7.04
N PHE A 413 -7.36 0.59 -6.95
CA PHE A 413 -6.87 1.61 -6.02
C PHE A 413 -7.42 3.03 -6.31
N PRO A 414 -7.41 3.56 -7.55
CA PRO A 414 -8.08 4.84 -7.86
C PRO A 414 -9.60 4.85 -7.63
N VAL A 415 -10.22 3.68 -7.55
CA VAL A 415 -11.63 3.53 -7.16
C VAL A 415 -11.76 3.52 -5.64
N MET A 416 -10.87 2.82 -4.92
CA MET A 416 -10.81 2.79 -3.46
C MET A 416 -10.47 4.17 -2.89
N ASP A 417 -9.48 4.89 -3.43
CA ASP A 417 -9.17 6.28 -3.09
C ASP A 417 -10.39 7.18 -3.25
N ARG A 418 -11.13 7.02 -4.36
CA ARG A 418 -12.37 7.76 -4.58
C ARG A 418 -13.48 7.38 -3.61
N ILE A 419 -13.56 6.13 -3.17
CA ILE A 419 -14.54 5.69 -2.17
C ILE A 419 -14.16 6.24 -0.80
N ALA A 420 -12.88 6.15 -0.41
CA ALA A 420 -12.35 6.78 0.80
C ALA A 420 -12.67 8.28 0.80
N TRP A 421 -12.48 8.96 -0.34
CA TRP A 421 -12.88 10.36 -0.54
C TRP A 421 -14.38 10.61 -0.30
N ILE A 422 -15.29 9.76 -0.83
CA ILE A 422 -16.73 9.89 -0.56
C ILE A 422 -17.03 9.75 0.93
N LEU A 423 -16.36 8.81 1.60
CA LEU A 423 -16.58 8.51 3.01
C LEU A 423 -16.08 9.64 3.91
N VAL A 424 -14.88 10.18 3.65
CA VAL A 424 -14.34 11.35 4.35
C VAL A 424 -15.29 12.54 4.25
N ARG A 425 -15.81 12.82 3.04
CA ARG A 425 -16.79 13.91 2.83
C ARG A 425 -18.11 13.68 3.56
N ALA A 426 -18.50 12.43 3.79
CA ALA A 426 -19.71 12.11 4.53
C ALA A 426 -19.54 12.25 6.06
N SER A 427 -18.30 12.21 6.55
CA SER A 427 -17.95 12.33 7.98
C SER A 427 -17.57 13.74 8.44
N THR A 428 -17.24 14.66 7.53
CA THR A 428 -17.04 16.10 7.77
C THR A 428 -18.30 16.90 7.52
#